data_AF-A0A074Z097-F1
#
_entry.id   AF-A0A074Z097-F1
#
_cell.length_a   1.000
_cell.length_b   1.000
_cell.length_c   1.000
_cell.angle_alpha   90.00
_cell.angle_beta   90.00
_cell.angle_gamma   90.00
#
_symmetry.space_group_name_H-M   'P 1'
#
loop_
_entity.id
_entity.type
_entity.pdbx_description
1 polymer ?
#
loop_
_entity_poly.entity_id
_entity_poly.type
_entity_poly.pdbx_seq_one_letter_code
_entity_poly.pdbx_strand_id
1 'polypeptide(L)'
;MYFSNGFVYAAPGSSPFGGSASDHRLVMFVANDTGDSDNHNEGGQLPGEFGAGIRRSSSAFWFNAHSALIGCDGLDTSADCTVQITGLVYNNETKAEVAAFEQTVMLPPCSPHTGNLAMINCQLTEVRFAQSMQGLSGLRIQAFSKAGTARSWFMGDLTLGWSNNTCAAGLLRGRSQ
;
A
#
# COMPACT_ATOMS: atom_id res chain seq x y z
N MET A 1 7.76 7.47 -8.15
CA MET A 1 6.73 6.49 -7.80
C MET A 1 5.41 7.21 -7.87
N TYR A 2 4.37 6.56 -8.36
CA TYR A 2 3.04 7.13 -8.53
C TYR A 2 2.11 6.48 -7.51
N PHE A 3 1.19 7.27 -6.97
CA PHE A 3 0.19 6.85 -5.99
C PHE A 3 -1.18 7.19 -6.56
N SER A 4 -2.14 6.27 -6.46
CA SER A 4 -3.51 6.54 -6.89
C SER A 4 -4.19 7.61 -6.02
N ASN A 5 -5.33 8.13 -6.46
CA ASN A 5 -6.13 9.01 -5.60
C ASN A 5 -6.61 8.26 -4.36
N GLY A 6 -6.65 8.97 -3.22
CA GLY A 6 -7.01 8.43 -1.91
C GLY A 6 -5.84 8.27 -0.95
N PHE A 7 -4.61 8.37 -1.44
CA PHE A 7 -3.43 8.47 -0.59
C PHE A 7 -3.31 9.86 0.06
N VAL A 8 -3.25 9.88 1.39
CA VAL A 8 -3.10 11.11 2.18
C VAL A 8 -2.00 10.94 3.22
N TYR A 9 -1.37 12.06 3.58
CA TYR A 9 -0.46 12.10 4.73
C TYR A 9 -1.29 12.13 6.02
N ALA A 10 -1.12 11.11 6.85
CA ALA A 10 -1.77 11.03 8.15
C ALA A 10 -0.89 11.73 9.20
N ALA A 11 -1.17 13.00 9.44
CA ALA A 11 -0.37 13.83 10.34
C ALA A 11 -0.33 13.27 11.79
N PRO A 12 0.78 13.46 12.52
CA PRO A 12 0.85 13.14 13.94
C PRO A 12 -0.28 13.81 14.72
N GLY A 13 -1.00 13.04 15.54
CA GLY A 13 -2.14 13.53 16.33
C GLY A 13 -3.50 13.51 15.62
N SER A 14 -3.56 13.38 14.28
CA SER A 14 -4.82 13.17 13.55
C SER A 14 -5.11 11.69 13.23
N SER A 15 -4.15 10.81 13.53
CA SER A 15 -4.24 9.37 13.31
C SER A 15 -4.19 8.59 14.62
N PRO A 16 -4.95 7.48 14.75
CA PRO A 16 -4.90 6.61 15.92
C PRO A 16 -3.52 5.92 16.09
N PHE A 17 -2.68 5.94 15.05
CA PHE A 17 -1.35 5.33 15.02
C PHE A 17 -0.21 6.32 15.34
N GLY A 18 -0.53 7.51 15.86
CA GLY A 18 0.42 8.61 16.09
C GLY A 18 1.56 8.35 17.10
N GLY A 19 1.59 7.18 17.75
CA GLY A 19 2.70 6.73 18.62
C GLY A 19 3.33 5.40 18.19
N SER A 20 3.10 4.97 16.95
CA SER A 20 3.71 3.75 16.40
C SER A 20 5.16 3.98 15.96
N ALA A 21 5.94 2.89 15.80
CA ALA A 21 7.38 2.92 15.52
C ALA A 21 7.84 3.77 14.31
N SER A 22 6.92 4.20 13.45
CA SER A 22 7.18 5.06 12.28
C SER A 22 7.15 6.58 12.60
N ASP A 23 6.86 6.94 13.86
CA ASP A 23 6.72 8.24 14.57
C ASP A 23 6.26 9.49 13.79
N HIS A 24 6.67 9.77 12.55
CA HIS A 24 6.33 11.03 11.88
C HIS A 24 5.91 10.93 10.40
N ARG A 25 5.82 9.73 9.80
CA ARG A 25 5.50 9.60 8.35
C ARG A 25 4.54 8.46 8.05
N LEU A 26 3.29 8.64 8.44
CA LEU A 26 2.22 7.71 8.11
C LEU A 26 1.53 8.10 6.81
N VAL A 27 1.39 7.12 5.92
CA VAL A 27 0.51 7.21 4.76
C VAL A 27 -0.81 6.56 5.15
N MET A 28 -1.91 7.17 4.73
CA MET A 28 -3.25 6.59 4.82
C MET A 28 -3.84 6.48 3.43
N PHE A 29 -4.57 5.41 3.18
CA PHE A 29 -5.47 5.31 2.04
C PHE A 29 -6.91 5.37 2.54
N VAL A 30 -7.69 6.33 2.02
CA VAL A 30 -9.08 6.56 2.42
C VAL A 30 -10.00 5.52 1.78
N ALA A 31 -10.87 4.90 2.59
CA ALA A 31 -11.87 3.96 2.07
C ALA A 31 -12.78 4.61 1.01
N ASN A 32 -13.22 3.79 0.04
CA ASN A 32 -14.14 4.18 -1.04
C ASN A 32 -13.60 5.23 -2.03
N ASP A 33 -12.32 5.60 -1.97
CA ASP A 33 -11.71 6.37 -3.05
C ASP A 33 -11.65 5.52 -4.33
N THR A 34 -11.85 6.16 -5.47
CA THR A 34 -12.02 5.49 -6.78
C THR A 34 -10.69 5.29 -7.52
N GLY A 35 -9.56 5.70 -6.94
CA GLY A 35 -8.26 5.66 -7.60
C GLY A 35 -8.11 6.78 -8.64
N ASP A 36 -7.09 6.70 -9.49
CA ASP A 36 -6.96 7.66 -10.59
C ASP A 36 -7.95 7.34 -11.71
N SER A 37 -8.68 8.34 -12.20
CA SER A 37 -9.68 8.19 -13.28
C SER A 37 -9.07 7.90 -14.65
N ASP A 38 -7.74 7.95 -14.75
CA ASP A 38 -7.01 7.57 -15.95
C ASP A 38 -7.12 6.06 -16.22
N ASN A 39 -7.17 5.69 -17.50
CA ASN A 39 -7.22 4.29 -17.92
C ASN A 39 -6.02 3.54 -17.32
N HIS A 40 -6.27 2.52 -16.49
CA HIS A 40 -5.21 1.73 -15.84
C HIS A 40 -4.23 1.16 -16.87
N ASN A 41 -4.73 0.81 -18.06
CA ASN A 41 -3.91 0.31 -19.16
C ASN A 41 -3.02 1.38 -19.80
N GLU A 42 -3.26 2.66 -19.53
CA GLU A 42 -2.49 3.81 -20.06
C GLU A 42 -1.59 4.45 -19.00
N GLY A 43 -1.77 4.11 -17.72
CA GLY A 43 -0.91 4.55 -16.62
C GLY A 43 -1.64 5.13 -15.44
N GLY A 44 -2.97 5.10 -15.48
CA GLY A 44 -3.79 5.24 -14.28
C GLY A 44 -3.55 4.09 -13.30
N GLN A 45 -3.98 4.31 -12.07
CA GLN A 45 -3.72 3.39 -10.96
C GLN A 45 -5.02 3.02 -10.28
N LEU A 46 -5.15 1.74 -9.92
CA LEU A 46 -6.31 1.22 -9.21
C LEU A 46 -6.40 1.83 -7.79
N PRO A 47 -7.59 1.85 -7.18
CA PRO A 47 -7.74 2.22 -5.77
C PRO A 47 -6.77 1.44 -4.87
N GLY A 48 -5.97 2.16 -4.08
CA GLY A 48 -5.00 1.59 -3.15
C GLY A 48 -3.70 1.14 -3.80
N GLU A 49 -3.50 1.43 -5.08
CA GLU A 49 -2.29 1.10 -5.84
C GLU A 49 -1.23 2.20 -5.80
N PHE A 50 0.02 1.79 -5.63
CA PHE A 50 1.19 2.62 -5.88
C PHE A 50 2.24 1.84 -6.69
N GLY A 51 3.04 2.55 -7.48
CA GLY A 51 4.00 1.87 -8.36
C GLY A 51 4.69 2.75 -9.40
N ALA A 52 4.98 2.15 -10.54
CA ALA A 52 5.70 2.77 -11.64
C ALA A 52 4.80 3.66 -12.53
N GLY A 53 3.48 3.52 -12.46
CA GLY A 53 2.50 4.37 -13.15
C GLY A 53 2.73 4.44 -14.66
N ILE A 54 2.88 5.65 -15.21
CA ILE A 54 3.20 5.85 -16.63
C ILE A 54 4.51 5.17 -17.08
N ARG A 55 5.39 4.80 -16.14
CA ARG A 55 6.69 4.14 -16.40
C ARG A 55 6.66 2.63 -16.19
N ARG A 56 5.48 2.04 -15.96
CA ARG A 56 5.28 0.60 -15.73
C ARG A 56 5.89 -0.32 -16.79
N SER A 57 6.02 0.15 -18.03
CA SER A 57 6.65 -0.62 -19.12
C SER A 57 8.17 -0.75 -19.02
N SER A 58 8.81 0.09 -18.19
CA SER A 58 10.26 0.11 -18.04
C SER A 58 10.68 -0.63 -16.77
N SER A 59 11.44 -1.72 -16.95
CA SER A 59 11.96 -2.51 -15.83
C SER A 59 12.91 -1.74 -14.91
N ALA A 60 13.38 -0.57 -15.33
CA ALA A 60 14.12 0.33 -14.47
C ALA A 60 13.29 0.88 -13.30
N PHE A 61 11.96 0.82 -13.35
CA PHE A 61 11.08 1.30 -12.27
C PHE A 61 10.39 0.16 -11.52
N TRP A 62 10.68 -1.09 -11.87
CA TRP A 62 10.15 -2.25 -11.17
C TRP A 62 10.85 -2.48 -9.83
N PHE A 63 10.14 -3.06 -8.89
CA PHE A 63 10.59 -3.26 -7.52
C PHE A 63 10.20 -4.64 -6.97
N ASN A 64 10.90 -5.02 -5.91
CA ASN A 64 10.61 -6.18 -5.08
C ASN A 64 10.02 -5.64 -3.77
N ALA A 65 8.96 -6.27 -3.28
CA ALA A 65 8.31 -5.88 -2.04
C ALA A 65 8.69 -6.87 -0.93
N HIS A 66 9.11 -6.36 0.23
CA HIS A 66 9.59 -7.21 1.34
C HIS A 66 8.69 -7.16 2.57
N SER A 67 8.34 -5.97 3.06
CA SER A 67 7.47 -5.81 4.21
C SER A 67 6.88 -4.41 4.29
N ALA A 68 5.82 -4.26 5.08
CA ALA A 68 5.28 -2.98 5.49
C ALA A 68 4.74 -3.03 6.92
N LEU A 69 4.76 -1.90 7.63
CA LEU A 69 4.00 -1.72 8.87
C LEU A 69 2.58 -1.26 8.52
N ILE A 70 1.56 -2.08 8.76
CA ILE A 70 0.17 -1.81 8.34
C ILE A 70 -0.79 -1.76 9.53
N GLY A 71 -1.74 -0.82 9.50
CA GLY A 71 -2.88 -0.69 10.41
C GLY A 71 -4.16 -0.41 9.63
N CYS A 72 -5.31 -0.52 10.29
CA CYS A 72 -6.63 -0.32 9.67
C CYS A 72 -7.59 0.37 10.64
N ASP A 73 -8.56 1.12 10.12
CA ASP A 73 -9.59 1.80 10.92
C ASP A 73 -10.66 0.83 11.44
N GLY A 74 -10.38 0.17 12.56
CA GLY A 74 -11.38 -0.63 13.29
C GLY A 74 -12.26 0.23 14.20
N LEU A 75 -13.33 0.85 13.67
CA LEU A 75 -14.37 1.45 14.55
C LEU A 75 -15.11 0.40 15.38
N ASP A 76 -15.12 -0.85 14.92
CA ASP A 76 -15.73 -1.97 15.61
C ASP A 76 -14.66 -2.74 16.38
N THR A 77 -14.68 -2.62 17.71
CA THR A 77 -13.69 -3.18 18.65
C THR A 77 -13.63 -4.72 18.68
N SER A 78 -14.42 -5.41 17.85
CA SER A 78 -14.62 -6.86 17.86
C SER A 78 -14.30 -7.54 16.52
N ALA A 79 -13.90 -6.79 15.48
CA ALA A 79 -13.66 -7.36 14.17
C ALA A 79 -12.23 -7.07 13.67
N ASP A 80 -11.50 -8.16 13.37
CA ASP A 80 -10.24 -8.10 12.63
C ASP A 80 -10.46 -7.43 11.27
N CYS A 81 -9.47 -6.66 10.83
CA CYS A 81 -9.47 -6.04 9.50
C CYS A 81 -8.71 -6.94 8.52
N THR A 82 -9.38 -7.33 7.43
CA THR A 82 -8.78 -8.13 6.37
C THR A 82 -8.08 -7.21 5.38
N VAL A 83 -6.77 -7.33 5.26
CA VAL A 83 -5.97 -6.58 4.28
C VAL A 83 -5.61 -7.50 3.12
N GLN A 84 -5.99 -7.09 1.92
CA GLN A 84 -5.65 -7.73 0.65
C GLN A 84 -4.51 -6.97 0.00
N ILE A 85 -3.43 -7.68 -0.30
CA ILE A 85 -2.22 -7.16 -0.94
C ILE A 85 -2.07 -7.86 -2.28
N THR A 86 -2.06 -7.09 -3.35
CA THR A 86 -1.94 -7.59 -4.73
C THR A 86 -0.69 -7.03 -5.38
N GLY A 87 0.20 -7.92 -5.82
CA GLY A 87 1.36 -7.56 -6.64
C GLY A 87 0.99 -7.52 -8.12
N LEU A 88 1.28 -6.39 -8.77
CA LEU A 88 1.02 -6.17 -10.19
C LEU A 88 2.33 -6.27 -10.99
N VAL A 89 2.26 -6.92 -12.14
CA VAL A 89 3.36 -7.02 -13.10
C VAL A 89 2.93 -6.50 -14.45
N TYR A 90 3.83 -5.82 -15.14
CA TYR A 90 3.58 -5.31 -16.48
C TYR A 90 3.68 -6.43 -17.51
N ASN A 91 2.59 -6.68 -18.23
CA ASN A 91 2.56 -7.62 -19.35
C ASN A 91 2.84 -6.88 -20.67
N ASN A 92 3.93 -7.28 -21.34
CA ASN A 92 4.36 -6.68 -22.60
C ASN A 92 3.44 -6.96 -23.78
N GLU A 93 2.67 -8.04 -23.76
CA GLU A 93 1.75 -8.43 -24.84
C GLU A 93 0.48 -7.60 -24.77
N THR A 94 -0.13 -7.51 -23.57
CA THR A 94 -1.38 -6.77 -23.35
C THR A 94 -1.15 -5.28 -23.10
N LYS A 95 0.10 -4.86 -22.89
CA LYS A 95 0.50 -3.47 -22.51
C LYS A 95 -0.17 -2.99 -21.22
N ALA A 96 -0.52 -3.92 -20.34
CA ALA A 96 -1.27 -3.67 -19.12
C ALA A 96 -0.59 -4.28 -17.90
N GLU A 97 -0.88 -3.73 -16.73
CA GLU A 97 -0.56 -4.38 -15.47
C GLU A 97 -1.58 -5.47 -15.17
N VAL A 98 -1.10 -6.62 -14.74
CA VAL A 98 -1.92 -7.78 -14.37
C VAL A 98 -1.57 -8.22 -12.96
N ALA A 99 -2.60 -8.64 -12.21
CA ALA A 99 -2.39 -9.27 -10.91
C ALA A 99 -1.62 -10.57 -11.08
N ALA A 100 -0.44 -10.65 -10.46
CA ALA A 100 0.40 -11.85 -10.48
C ALA A 100 0.53 -12.50 -9.10
N PHE A 101 0.31 -11.73 -8.03
CA PHE A 101 0.47 -12.21 -6.67
C PHE A 101 -0.63 -11.66 -5.79
N GLU A 102 -1.11 -12.48 -4.86
CA GLU A 102 -2.10 -12.09 -3.87
C GLU A 102 -1.70 -12.63 -2.50
N GLN A 103 -1.84 -11.79 -1.49
CA GLN A 103 -1.64 -12.13 -0.09
C GLN A 103 -2.74 -11.47 0.73
N THR A 104 -3.38 -12.24 1.58
CA THR A 104 -4.37 -11.72 2.54
C THR A 104 -3.85 -11.89 3.95
N VAL A 105 -3.96 -10.84 4.76
CA VAL A 105 -3.59 -10.85 6.18
C VAL A 105 -4.72 -10.29 7.03
N MET A 106 -4.87 -10.82 8.24
CA MET A 106 -5.80 -10.28 9.24
C MET A 106 -5.02 -9.43 10.22
N LEU A 107 -5.42 -8.18 10.37
CA LEU A 107 -4.85 -7.25 11.33
C LEU A 107 -5.74 -7.19 12.57
N PRO A 108 -5.13 -7.13 13.78
CA PRO A 108 -5.89 -6.98 15.00
C PRO A 108 -6.63 -5.64 15.03
N PRO A 109 -7.78 -5.56 15.70
CA PRO A 109 -8.52 -4.31 15.83
C PRO A 109 -7.72 -3.29 16.63
N CYS A 110 -7.80 -2.04 16.21
CA CYS A 110 -7.30 -0.88 16.96
C CYS A 110 -8.29 -0.57 18.10
N SER A 111 -8.20 -1.32 19.20
CA SER A 111 -9.14 -1.22 20.33
C SER A 111 -8.79 -0.06 21.27
N PRO A 112 -9.77 0.72 21.76
CA PRO A 112 -9.53 1.73 22.79
C PRO A 112 -9.11 1.05 24.10
N HIS A 113 -7.85 1.20 24.50
CA HIS A 113 -7.45 0.87 25.86
C HIS A 113 -8.19 1.83 26.82
N THR A 114 -9.10 1.28 27.63
CA THR A 114 -9.74 1.91 28.79
C THR A 114 -10.63 3.14 28.51
N GLY A 115 -11.95 2.92 28.41
CA GLY A 115 -12.98 3.92 28.77
C GLY A 115 -13.07 5.23 27.99
N ASN A 116 -12.16 5.50 27.05
CA ASN A 116 -12.18 6.66 26.18
C ASN A 116 -12.59 6.25 24.77
N LEU A 117 -13.55 6.99 24.20
CA LEU A 117 -14.10 6.81 22.84
C LEU A 117 -13.09 7.14 21.71
N ALA A 118 -11.82 7.38 22.04
CA ALA A 118 -10.79 7.77 21.10
C ALA A 118 -9.81 6.61 20.90
N MET A 119 -9.69 6.14 19.65
CA MET A 119 -8.64 5.22 19.21
C MET A 119 -7.31 5.97 19.29
N ILE A 120 -6.54 5.78 20.37
CA ILE A 120 -5.26 6.45 20.60
C ILE A 120 -4.19 5.38 20.86
N ASN A 121 -3.01 5.56 20.28
CA ASN A 121 -1.82 4.70 20.45
C ASN A 121 -1.91 3.28 19.88
N CYS A 122 -2.62 3.10 18.77
CA CYS A 122 -2.62 1.83 18.07
C CYS A 122 -1.26 1.52 17.46
N GLN A 123 -0.87 0.25 17.52
CA GLN A 123 0.38 -0.24 16.94
C GLN A 123 0.15 -0.72 15.52
N LEU A 124 1.09 -0.40 14.63
CA LEU A 124 1.13 -0.99 13.30
C LEU A 124 1.64 -2.42 13.40
N THR A 125 1.11 -3.30 12.56
CA THR A 125 1.55 -4.70 12.46
C THR A 125 2.58 -4.83 11.35
N GLU A 126 3.73 -5.45 11.62
CA GLU A 126 4.65 -5.83 10.54
C GLU A 126 4.04 -6.94 9.70
N VAL A 127 3.79 -6.63 8.43
CA VAL A 127 3.35 -7.57 7.41
C VAL A 127 4.54 -7.88 6.53
N ARG A 128 5.00 -9.14 6.55
CA ARG A 128 6.01 -9.65 5.62
C ARG A 128 5.33 -10.10 4.35
N PHE A 129 5.79 -9.57 3.23
CA PHE A 129 5.25 -9.92 1.93
C PHE A 129 5.76 -11.29 1.47
N ALA A 130 4.96 -11.98 0.67
CA ALA A 130 5.33 -13.27 0.09
C ALA A 130 6.63 -13.12 -0.72
N GLN A 131 7.53 -14.09 -0.59
CA GLN A 131 8.84 -14.06 -1.28
C GLN A 131 8.71 -13.94 -2.81
N SER A 132 7.57 -14.36 -3.37
CA SER A 132 7.23 -14.27 -4.79
C SER A 132 6.95 -12.84 -5.28
N MET A 133 6.77 -11.86 -4.40
CA MET A 133 6.50 -10.46 -4.75
C MET A 133 7.76 -9.73 -5.28
N GLN A 134 8.24 -10.18 -6.43
CA GLN A 134 9.45 -9.72 -7.11
C GLN A 134 9.11 -9.17 -8.50
N GLY A 135 9.89 -8.20 -8.99
CA GLY A 135 9.74 -7.66 -10.34
C GLY A 135 8.40 -6.95 -10.57
N LEU A 136 7.81 -6.38 -9.52
CA LEU A 136 6.53 -5.71 -9.55
C LEU A 136 6.64 -4.36 -10.25
N SER A 137 5.66 -4.02 -11.07
CA SER A 137 5.47 -2.66 -11.60
C SER A 137 4.49 -1.86 -10.74
N GLY A 138 3.65 -2.53 -9.95
CA GLY A 138 2.72 -1.92 -9.00
C GLY A 138 2.43 -2.82 -7.80
N LEU A 139 1.99 -2.21 -6.70
CA LEU A 139 1.50 -2.89 -5.51
C LEU A 139 0.19 -2.24 -5.10
N ARG A 140 -0.84 -3.05 -4.87
CA ARG A 140 -2.16 -2.61 -4.44
C ARG A 140 -2.49 -3.16 -3.07
N ILE A 141 -2.92 -2.29 -2.17
CA ILE A 141 -3.33 -2.66 -0.82
C ILE A 141 -4.75 -2.17 -0.60
N GLN A 142 -5.62 -3.07 -0.13
CA GLN A 142 -7.00 -2.77 0.21
C GLN A 142 -7.31 -3.37 1.57
N ALA A 143 -8.19 -2.73 2.31
CA ALA A 143 -8.61 -3.18 3.63
C ALA A 143 -10.14 -3.30 3.69
N PHE A 144 -10.61 -4.32 4.39
CA PHE A 144 -12.02 -4.63 4.52
C PHE A 144 -12.35 -5.06 5.95
N SER A 145 -13.55 -4.70 6.40
CA SER A 145 -14.14 -5.28 7.61
C SER A 145 -14.45 -6.76 7.40
N LYS A 146 -14.73 -7.48 8.49
CA LYS A 146 -15.28 -8.84 8.45
C LYS A 146 -16.56 -8.98 7.60
N ALA A 147 -17.36 -7.92 7.50
CA ALA A 147 -18.58 -7.89 6.69
C ALA A 147 -18.31 -7.56 5.20
N GLY A 148 -17.06 -7.35 4.81
CA GLY A 148 -16.66 -7.03 3.43
C GLY A 148 -16.74 -5.54 3.07
N THR A 149 -17.12 -4.66 4.00
CA THR A 149 -17.11 -3.20 3.77
C THR A 149 -15.68 -2.68 3.70
N ALA A 150 -15.36 -1.87 2.68
CA ALA A 150 -14.06 -1.23 2.55
C ALA A 150 -13.71 -0.36 3.77
N ARG A 151 -12.44 -0.41 4.16
CA ARG A 151 -11.88 0.25 5.34
C ARG A 151 -10.65 1.05 4.95
N SER A 152 -10.39 2.13 5.66
CA SER A 152 -9.19 2.92 5.45
C SER A 152 -8.04 2.20 6.11
N TRP A 153 -6.86 2.26 5.50
CA TRP A 153 -5.68 1.63 6.05
C TRP A 153 -4.54 2.63 6.15
N PHE A 154 -3.64 2.32 7.07
CA PHE A 154 -2.48 3.12 7.41
C PHE A 154 -1.25 2.29 7.16
N MET A 155 -0.22 2.93 6.65
CA MET A 155 1.09 2.32 6.43
C MET A 155 2.17 3.25 6.92
N GLY A 156 3.08 2.69 7.71
CA GLY A 156 4.35 3.33 8.07
C GLY A 156 5.45 2.84 7.16
N ASP A 157 6.51 2.32 7.76
CA ASP A 157 7.70 1.85 7.06
C ASP A 157 7.37 0.80 6.00
N LEU A 158 7.76 1.09 4.75
CA LEU A 158 7.60 0.22 3.60
C LEU A 158 8.99 -0.16 3.08
N THR A 159 9.28 -1.47 3.05
CA THR A 159 10.57 -2.01 2.62
C THR A 159 10.48 -2.53 1.20
N LEU A 160 11.11 -1.82 0.27
CA LEU A 160 11.21 -2.19 -1.15
C LEU A 160 12.68 -2.27 -1.59
N GLY A 161 12.93 -3.03 -2.65
CA GLY A 161 14.21 -3.05 -3.37
C GLY A 161 14.01 -2.92 -4.87
N TRP A 162 14.94 -2.28 -5.58
CA TRP A 162 14.88 -2.26 -7.05
C TRP A 162 15.11 -3.66 -7.61
N SER A 163 14.27 -4.09 -8.55
CA SER A 163 14.43 -5.41 -9.19
C SER A 163 15.51 -5.37 -10.28
N ASN A 164 15.61 -4.25 -11.01
CA ASN A 164 16.68 -3.98 -11.96
C ASN A 164 17.77 -3.08 -11.34
N ASN A 165 18.87 -3.71 -10.94
CA ASN A 165 20.03 -3.08 -10.28
C ASN A 165 21.19 -2.73 -11.23
N THR A 166 20.94 -2.70 -12.54
CA THR A 166 21.96 -2.28 -13.51
C THR A 166 22.27 -0.78 -13.39
N CYS A 167 23.50 -0.37 -13.72
CA CYS A 167 23.90 1.04 -13.76
C CYS A 167 23.00 1.85 -14.70
N ALA A 168 22.65 1.31 -15.87
CA ALA A 168 21.75 1.96 -16.83
C ALA A 168 20.36 2.24 -16.23
N ALA A 169 19.78 1.28 -15.50
CA ALA A 169 18.51 1.49 -14.80
C ALA A 169 18.63 2.57 -13.71
N GLY A 170 19.71 2.58 -12.95
CA GLY A 170 20.01 3.62 -11.96
C GLY A 170 20.09 5.03 -12.58
N LEU A 171 20.81 5.17 -13.69
CA LEU A 171 20.92 6.43 -14.42
C LEU A 171 19.57 6.89 -14.97
N LEU A 172 18.74 5.96 -15.49
CA LEU A 172 17.41 6.30 -15.98
C LEU A 172 16.52 6.84 -14.86
N ARG A 173 16.50 6.15 -13.70
CA ARG A 173 15.77 6.62 -12.51
C ARG A 173 16.22 8.01 -12.07
N GLY A 174 17.54 8.25 -11.99
CA GLY A 174 18.10 9.54 -11.55
C GLY A 174 17.79 10.72 -12.48
N ARG A 175 17.61 10.47 -13.78
CA ARG A 175 17.25 11.49 -14.78
C ARG A 175 15.75 11.75 -14.90
N SER A 176 14.93 10.95 -14.24
CA SER A 176 13.48 10.98 -14.37
C SER A 176 12.80 11.63 -13.16
N GLN A 177 13.52 12.53 -12.46
CA GLN A 177 12.96 13.37 -11.39
C GLN A 177 12.10 14.48 -11.97
#